data_AF-A0A8J5ZUB9-F1
#
_entry.id   AF-A0A8J5ZUB9-F1
#
_cell.length_a   1.000
_cell.length_b   1.000
_cell.length_c   1.000
_cell.angle_alpha   90.00
_cell.angle_beta   90.00
_cell.angle_gamma   90.00
#
_symmetry.space_group_name_H-M   'P 1'
#
loop_
_entity.id
_entity.type
_entity.pdbx_description
1 polymer ?
#
loop_
_entity_poly.entity_id
_entity_poly.type
_entity_poly.pdbx_seq_one_letter_code
_entity_poly.pdbx_strand_id
1 'polypeptide(L)'
;MLRAAWRALSSTRTPARARAPVLGLPSGGCARLPSDLLGLPSTPRGLILHATREYAIQKQVQPSQEDDPPPSTLLRDYQNIPGIDKVDDVVKRLLSLEMANKKEKLKIKQEQLMNKITANPEDTRSLEARIIALTVKIHSYEEHMQKHRKDKAHKRYLLMSLDQRKRMLKNLRETNYDVFEKTCKELGIEYTFTPLYNRKAHRRLVAKRALCFQV
;
A
#
# COMPACT_ATOMS: atom_id res chain seq x y z
N MET A 1 27.48 37.99 30.73
CA MET A 1 26.57 37.40 31.72
C MET A 1 26.93 35.92 31.90
N LEU A 2 27.32 35.58 33.12
CA LEU A 2 28.24 34.50 33.47
C LEU A 2 27.56 33.12 33.53
N ARG A 3 28.18 32.12 32.90
CA ARG A 3 27.92 30.69 33.12
C ARG A 3 28.65 30.28 34.41
N ALA A 4 27.94 29.77 35.41
CA ALA A 4 28.57 29.26 36.63
C ALA A 4 27.80 28.08 37.20
N ALA A 5 28.57 27.00 37.46
CA ALA A 5 28.34 25.89 38.39
C ALA A 5 27.06 25.05 38.12
N TRP A 6 27.06 23.73 38.24
CA TRP A 6 27.21 23.01 39.50
C TRP A 6 27.91 21.66 39.26
N ARG A 7 29.06 21.47 39.92
CA ARG A 7 29.60 20.16 40.28
C ARG A 7 30.09 20.26 41.72
N ALA A 8 29.42 19.59 42.64
CA ALA A 8 29.98 19.16 43.93
C ALA A 8 28.94 18.29 44.65
N LEU A 9 29.10 16.97 44.60
CA LEU A 9 29.34 16.15 45.81
C LEU A 9 29.40 14.68 45.38
N SER A 10 30.61 14.15 45.37
CA SER A 10 30.90 12.71 45.37
C SER A 10 31.52 12.36 46.71
N SER A 11 31.13 11.20 47.24
CA SER A 11 31.78 10.43 48.32
C SER A 11 31.47 10.85 49.76
N THR A 12 30.60 10.08 50.41
CA THR A 12 31.07 9.24 51.52
C THR A 12 30.38 7.87 51.44
N ARG A 13 31.21 6.83 51.47
CA ARG A 13 30.87 5.42 51.48
C ARG A 13 31.29 4.90 52.85
N THR A 14 30.37 4.40 53.66
CA THR A 14 30.68 3.56 54.82
C THR A 14 29.75 2.34 54.84
N PRO A 15 30.26 1.13 55.14
CA PRO A 15 29.48 -0.11 55.07
C PRO A 15 28.93 -0.51 56.45
N ALA A 16 27.67 -0.94 56.51
CA ALA A 16 27.14 -1.64 57.68
C ALA A 16 26.70 -3.05 57.29
N ARG A 17 27.43 -4.00 57.86
CA ARG A 17 27.33 -5.45 57.74
C ARG A 17 26.33 -5.94 58.78
N ALA A 18 25.23 -6.57 58.36
CA ALA A 18 24.41 -7.41 59.22
C ALA A 18 24.36 -8.83 58.64
N ARG A 19 24.71 -9.82 59.47
CA ARG A 19 24.78 -11.25 59.14
C ARG A 19 23.47 -11.95 59.54
N ALA A 20 22.99 -12.81 58.63
CA ALA A 20 22.40 -14.16 58.85
C ALA A 20 21.01 -14.27 59.54
N PRO A 21 20.22 -15.36 59.33
CA PRO A 21 20.66 -16.67 58.86
C PRO A 21 19.94 -17.28 57.65
N VAL A 22 20.66 -18.24 57.07
CA VAL A 22 20.31 -19.14 55.98
C VAL A 22 19.65 -20.40 56.57
N LEU A 23 18.55 -20.84 55.97
CA LEU A 23 18.03 -22.20 56.09
C LEU A 23 17.96 -22.81 54.68
N GLY A 24 18.41 -24.06 54.57
CA GLY A 24 18.86 -24.70 53.34
C GLY A 24 17.78 -25.25 52.40
N LEU A 25 18.26 -25.40 51.15
CA LEU A 25 17.85 -26.18 49.97
C LEU A 25 17.21 -27.56 50.24
N PRO A 26 16.41 -28.16 49.31
CA PRO A 26 17.02 -28.80 48.12
C PRO A 26 16.19 -28.86 46.81
N SER A 27 16.96 -28.96 45.70
CA SER A 27 16.75 -29.75 44.48
C SER A 27 15.36 -29.85 43.81
N GLY A 28 15.29 -29.53 42.52
CA GLY A 28 14.19 -29.95 41.64
C GLY A 28 14.45 -29.54 40.19
N GLY A 29 14.48 -30.51 39.28
CA GLY A 29 14.90 -30.34 37.88
C GLY A 29 13.84 -29.79 36.91
N CYS A 30 14.32 -29.57 35.69
CA CYS A 30 13.67 -29.38 34.39
C CYS A 30 12.14 -29.43 34.28
N ALA A 31 11.56 -28.51 33.50
CA ALA A 31 10.77 -28.87 32.31
C ALA A 31 10.52 -27.67 31.38
N ARG A 32 10.78 -27.88 30.08
CA ARG A 32 10.23 -27.08 28.98
C ARG A 32 8.84 -27.63 28.63
N LEU A 33 7.88 -26.70 28.44
CA LEU A 33 6.66 -26.69 27.59
C LEU A 33 5.68 -27.90 27.65
N PRO A 34 4.36 -27.67 27.50
CA PRO A 34 3.82 -27.74 26.13
C PRO A 34 2.69 -26.78 25.79
N SER A 35 2.59 -26.54 24.49
CA SER A 35 1.45 -25.98 23.77
C SER A 35 0.23 -26.91 23.81
N ASP A 36 -0.93 -26.29 23.63
CA ASP A 36 -2.18 -26.84 23.10
C ASP A 36 -3.01 -27.78 24.00
N LEU A 37 -4.23 -27.34 24.35
CA LEU A 37 -5.51 -27.93 23.92
C LEU A 37 -6.65 -27.41 24.81
N LEU A 38 -7.55 -26.61 24.22
CA LEU A 38 -9.00 -26.64 24.50
C LEU A 38 -9.71 -25.66 23.55
N GLY A 39 -10.35 -26.23 22.53
CA GLY A 39 -11.28 -25.53 21.65
C GLY A 39 -12.71 -25.69 22.14
N LEU A 40 -13.46 -24.58 22.14
CA LEU A 40 -14.93 -24.50 22.16
C LEU A 40 -15.36 -23.22 21.39
N PRO A 41 -16.62 -23.13 20.91
CA PRO A 41 -16.93 -22.72 19.54
C PRO A 41 -17.36 -21.25 19.38
N SER A 42 -17.34 -20.83 18.12
CA SER A 42 -17.63 -19.51 17.57
C SER A 42 -19.06 -18.98 17.82
N THR A 43 -19.19 -17.71 18.20
CA THR A 43 -20.18 -16.75 17.63
C THR A 43 -19.78 -15.29 17.94
N PRO A 44 -20.27 -14.30 17.17
CA PRO A 44 -19.47 -13.16 16.75
C PRO A 44 -19.81 -11.89 17.53
N ARG A 45 -18.83 -11.27 18.18
CA ARG A 45 -18.86 -9.85 18.57
C ARG A 45 -17.50 -9.42 19.12
N GLY A 46 -17.00 -8.31 18.59
CA GLY A 46 -15.84 -7.61 19.13
C GLY A 46 -14.63 -7.65 18.21
N LEU A 47 -14.54 -6.68 17.31
CA LEU A 47 -13.30 -6.35 16.61
C LEU A 47 -12.29 -5.83 17.65
N ILE A 48 -11.52 -6.73 18.25
CA ILE A 48 -10.43 -6.38 19.16
C ILE A 48 -9.13 -6.22 18.35
N LEU A 49 -8.58 -5.03 18.53
CA LEU A 49 -7.34 -4.47 18.03
C LEU A 49 -6.13 -5.41 18.13
N HIS A 50 -5.65 -5.90 16.99
CA HIS A 50 -4.28 -6.38 16.80
C HIS A 50 -3.34 -5.26 16.32
N ALA A 51 -3.39 -4.08 16.93
CA ALA A 51 -2.56 -2.94 16.51
C ALA A 51 -1.24 -2.86 17.30
N THR A 52 -0.45 -3.93 17.28
CA THR A 52 1.00 -3.84 17.57
C THR A 52 1.77 -4.48 16.43
N ARG A 53 2.55 -3.63 15.73
CA ARG A 53 3.49 -3.93 14.63
C ARG A 53 2.94 -3.94 13.18
N GLU A 54 1.95 -3.12 12.86
CA GLU A 54 1.42 -3.03 11.48
C GLU A 54 2.28 -2.22 10.47
N TYR A 55 3.43 -1.67 10.86
CA TYR A 55 4.32 -0.99 9.90
C TYR A 55 5.03 -1.93 8.91
N ALA A 56 4.74 -3.22 8.95
CA ALA A 56 5.27 -4.21 8.02
C ALA A 56 4.26 -5.32 7.66
N ILE A 57 2.96 -5.12 7.89
CA ILE A 57 1.98 -5.90 7.14
C ILE A 57 1.97 -5.21 5.77
N GLN A 58 2.69 -5.78 4.80
CA GLN A 58 2.25 -5.63 3.43
C GLN A 58 0.79 -6.05 3.48
N LYS A 59 -0.15 -5.09 3.43
CA LYS A 59 -1.50 -5.42 2.93
C LYS A 59 -1.17 -6.28 1.71
N GLN A 60 -1.61 -7.55 1.70
CA GLN A 60 -1.51 -8.32 0.48
C GLN A 60 -2.19 -7.42 -0.54
N VAL A 61 -1.37 -6.74 -1.34
CA VAL A 61 -1.81 -6.23 -2.60
C VAL A 61 -2.16 -7.54 -3.25
N GLN A 62 -3.47 -7.85 -3.26
CA GLN A 62 -3.99 -8.92 -4.09
C GLN A 62 -3.15 -8.84 -5.36
N PRO A 63 -2.47 -9.92 -5.78
CA PRO A 63 -1.71 -9.87 -7.01
C PRO A 63 -2.66 -9.24 -8.00
N SER A 64 -2.35 -8.03 -8.44
CA SER A 64 -3.26 -7.29 -9.31
C SER A 64 -3.17 -8.10 -10.57
N GLN A 65 -4.06 -9.08 -10.70
CA GLN A 65 -4.34 -9.80 -11.91
C GLN A 65 -5.11 -8.79 -12.77
N GLU A 66 -4.47 -7.64 -13.00
CA GLU A 66 -4.87 -6.69 -14.01
C GLU A 66 -4.49 -7.36 -15.30
N ASP A 67 -5.46 -7.43 -16.19
CA ASP A 67 -5.39 -7.98 -17.54
C ASP A 67 -4.11 -7.52 -18.24
N ASP A 68 -3.00 -8.23 -18.02
CA ASP A 68 -1.76 -7.98 -18.74
C ASP A 68 -2.07 -8.32 -20.20
N PRO A 69 -1.93 -7.36 -21.14
CA PRO A 69 -2.27 -7.61 -22.52
C PRO A 69 -1.43 -8.79 -23.04
N PRO A 70 -2.03 -9.74 -23.77
CA PRO A 70 -1.33 -10.92 -24.26
C PRO A 70 -0.04 -10.53 -25.02
N PRO A 71 1.07 -11.26 -24.86
CA PRO A 71 2.33 -10.94 -25.53
C PRO A 71 2.22 -10.87 -27.06
N SER A 72 1.29 -11.63 -27.65
CA SER A 72 1.02 -11.64 -29.10
C SER A 72 0.22 -10.43 -29.59
N THR A 73 -0.26 -9.56 -28.69
CA THR A 73 -1.03 -8.36 -29.07
C THR A 73 -0.15 -7.42 -29.88
N LEU A 74 -0.67 -6.92 -31.00
CA LEU A 74 0.04 -5.94 -31.83
C LEU A 74 0.13 -4.58 -31.14
N LEU A 75 1.20 -3.86 -31.45
CA LEU A 75 1.38 -2.45 -31.05
C LEU A 75 0.20 -1.58 -31.51
N ARG A 76 -0.24 -0.66 -30.65
CA ARG A 76 -1.38 0.24 -30.89
C ARG A 76 -1.34 0.92 -32.25
N ASP A 77 -0.18 1.49 -32.60
CA ASP A 77 -0.01 2.27 -33.82
C ASP A 77 -0.16 1.43 -35.10
N TYR A 78 -0.02 0.11 -35.01
CA TYR A 78 -0.07 -0.82 -36.14
C TYR A 78 -1.38 -1.62 -36.23
N GLN A 79 -2.25 -1.56 -35.22
CA GLN A 79 -3.52 -2.31 -35.21
C GLN A 79 -4.49 -1.83 -36.31
N ASN A 80 -4.49 -0.53 -36.63
CA ASN A 80 -5.45 0.07 -37.56
C ASN A 80 -4.98 0.11 -39.02
N ILE A 81 -3.83 -0.51 -39.34
CA ILE A 81 -3.27 -0.49 -40.70
C ILE A 81 -3.97 -1.56 -41.56
N PRO A 82 -4.52 -1.19 -42.74
CA PRO A 82 -5.18 -2.16 -43.60
C PRO A 82 -4.19 -3.22 -44.10
N GLY A 83 -4.58 -4.50 -44.00
CA GLY A 83 -3.79 -5.63 -44.52
C GLY A 83 -2.75 -6.21 -43.55
N ILE A 84 -2.67 -5.73 -42.31
CA ILE A 84 -1.73 -6.25 -41.29
C ILE A 84 -1.92 -7.74 -40.99
N ASP A 85 -3.15 -8.25 -41.10
CA ASP A 85 -3.47 -9.66 -40.85
C ASP A 85 -2.91 -10.63 -41.90
N LYS A 86 -2.52 -10.11 -43.07
CA LYS A 86 -1.98 -10.91 -44.19
C LYS A 86 -0.46 -11.00 -44.20
N VAL A 87 0.21 -10.30 -43.29
CA VAL A 87 1.68 -10.26 -43.23
C VAL A 87 2.20 -11.52 -42.55
N ASP A 88 3.40 -11.96 -42.93
CA ASP A 88 4.08 -13.11 -42.35
C ASP A 88 4.12 -13.09 -40.81
N ASP A 89 4.03 -14.27 -40.21
CA ASP A 89 4.04 -14.46 -38.76
C ASP A 89 5.28 -13.86 -38.07
N VAL A 90 6.42 -13.86 -38.76
CA VAL A 90 7.67 -13.26 -38.25
C VAL A 90 7.51 -11.75 -38.07
N VAL A 91 6.92 -11.06 -39.05
CA VAL A 91 6.69 -9.61 -38.96
C VAL A 91 5.63 -9.32 -37.90
N LYS A 92 4.58 -10.15 -37.82
CA LYS A 92 3.56 -10.05 -36.77
C LYS A 92 4.18 -10.16 -35.37
N ARG A 93 5.15 -11.07 -35.18
CA ARG A 93 5.90 -11.22 -33.93
C ARG A 93 6.78 -10.01 -33.63
N LEU A 94 7.47 -9.46 -34.62
CA LEU A 94 8.30 -8.25 -34.44
C LEU A 94 7.47 -7.03 -34.01
N LEU A 95 6.22 -6.93 -34.51
CA LEU A 95 5.28 -5.86 -34.17
C LEU A 95 4.39 -6.18 -32.95
N SER A 96 4.69 -7.25 -32.21
CA SER A 96 3.94 -7.66 -31.04
C SER A 96 4.50 -7.09 -29.72
N LEU A 97 3.68 -7.14 -28.67
CA LEU A 97 4.07 -6.76 -27.31
C LEU A 97 5.20 -7.60 -26.71
N GLU A 98 5.47 -8.79 -27.26
CA GLU A 98 6.59 -9.65 -26.87
C GLU A 98 7.92 -8.91 -27.02
N MET A 99 8.11 -8.27 -28.17
CA MET A 99 9.35 -7.55 -28.54
C MET A 99 9.31 -6.07 -28.14
N ALA A 100 8.19 -5.59 -27.60
CA ALA A 100 7.98 -4.18 -27.33
C ALA A 100 8.55 -3.70 -25.97
N ASN A 101 8.74 -2.38 -25.88
CA ASN A 101 9.09 -1.71 -24.63
C ASN A 101 7.89 -1.69 -23.65
N LYS A 102 8.16 -1.59 -22.35
CA LYS A 102 7.16 -1.39 -21.29
C LYS A 102 6.21 -0.22 -21.59
N LYS A 103 6.70 0.85 -22.21
CA LYS A 103 5.86 2.01 -22.59
C LYS A 103 4.72 1.63 -23.54
N GLU A 104 4.98 0.75 -24.52
CA GLU A 104 3.96 0.30 -25.46
C GLU A 104 2.91 -0.58 -24.76
N LYS A 105 3.34 -1.43 -23.83
CA LYS A 105 2.41 -2.18 -22.96
C LYS A 105 1.49 -1.24 -22.18
N LEU A 106 2.02 -0.14 -21.64
CA LEU A 106 1.21 0.86 -20.92
C LEU A 106 0.21 1.58 -21.83
N LYS A 107 0.57 1.88 -23.09
CA LYS A 107 -0.37 2.48 -24.05
C LYS A 107 -1.57 1.56 -24.31
N ILE A 108 -1.32 0.26 -24.51
CA ILE A 108 -2.38 -0.73 -24.76
C ILE A 108 -3.26 -0.92 -23.52
N LYS A 109 -2.67 -1.03 -22.33
CA LYS A 109 -3.44 -1.07 -21.07
C LYS A 109 -4.33 0.16 -20.91
N GLN A 110 -3.80 1.35 -21.21
CA GLN A 110 -4.58 2.58 -21.14
C GLN A 110 -5.76 2.56 -22.10
N GLU A 111 -5.55 2.14 -23.35
CA GLU A 111 -6.62 2.04 -24.36
C GLU A 111 -7.70 1.02 -23.97
N GLN A 112 -7.31 -0.15 -23.47
CA GLN A 112 -8.25 -1.16 -22.97
C GLN A 112 -9.13 -0.61 -21.83
N LEU A 113 -8.53 0.12 -20.87
CA LEU A 113 -9.28 0.75 -19.77
C LEU A 113 -10.16 1.91 -20.25
N MET A 114 -9.68 2.72 -21.20
CA MET A 114 -10.44 3.80 -21.82
C MET A 114 -11.71 3.26 -22.48
N ASN A 115 -11.60 2.17 -23.25
CA ASN A 115 -12.73 1.55 -23.92
C ASN A 115 -13.76 0.94 -22.96
N LYS A 116 -13.31 0.44 -21.79
CA LYS A 116 -14.21 -0.11 -20.75
C LYS A 116 -14.98 0.99 -20.01
N ILE A 117 -14.31 2.09 -19.66
CA ILE A 117 -14.83 3.09 -18.72
C ILE A 117 -15.50 4.25 -19.43
N THR A 118 -14.79 4.86 -20.38
CA THR A 118 -15.17 6.14 -20.99
C THR A 118 -16.24 5.92 -22.06
N ALA A 119 -17.24 6.80 -22.13
CA ALA A 119 -18.24 6.75 -23.21
C ALA A 119 -17.62 7.10 -24.57
N ASN A 120 -16.70 8.07 -24.59
CA ASN A 120 -15.97 8.52 -25.78
C ASN A 120 -14.48 8.20 -25.63
N PRO A 121 -13.95 7.13 -26.26
CA PRO A 121 -12.56 6.70 -26.07
C PRO A 121 -11.54 7.67 -26.69
N GLU A 122 -11.96 8.52 -27.62
CA GLU A 122 -11.10 9.52 -28.28
C GLU A 122 -10.80 10.73 -27.37
N ASP A 123 -11.64 11.00 -26.37
CA ASP A 123 -11.42 12.16 -25.49
C ASP A 123 -10.32 11.89 -24.47
N THR A 124 -9.22 12.62 -24.61
CA THR A 124 -8.07 12.54 -23.70
C THR A 124 -8.14 13.57 -22.56
N ARG A 125 -8.95 14.63 -22.71
CA ARG A 125 -8.97 15.77 -21.79
C ARG A 125 -9.96 15.60 -20.63
N SER A 126 -10.96 14.73 -20.79
CA SER A 126 -11.93 14.40 -19.73
C SER A 126 -11.26 13.99 -18.41
N LEU A 127 -11.99 14.17 -17.30
CA LEU A 127 -11.52 13.77 -15.97
C LEU A 127 -11.32 12.25 -15.89
N GLU A 128 -12.21 11.47 -16.50
CA GLU A 128 -12.15 10.01 -16.60
C GLU A 128 -10.85 9.56 -17.28
N ALA A 129 -10.57 10.08 -18.49
CA ALA A 129 -9.38 9.71 -19.26
C ALA A 129 -8.09 10.00 -18.50
N ARG A 130 -8.04 11.14 -17.83
CA ARG A 130 -6.89 11.53 -17.01
C ARG A 130 -6.74 10.65 -15.76
N ILE A 131 -7.84 10.24 -15.12
CA ILE A 131 -7.81 9.30 -13.99
C ILE A 131 -7.28 7.93 -14.44
N ILE A 132 -7.72 7.45 -15.60
CA ILE A 132 -7.26 6.18 -16.20
C ILE A 132 -5.77 6.27 -16.50
N ALA A 133 -5.32 7.33 -17.18
CA ALA A 133 -3.91 7.54 -17.49
C ALA A 133 -3.02 7.62 -16.23
N LEU A 134 -3.50 8.25 -15.15
CA LEU A 134 -2.80 8.28 -13.86
C LEU A 134 -2.77 6.90 -13.20
N THR A 135 -3.84 6.13 -13.30
CA THR A 135 -3.94 4.78 -12.73
C THR A 135 -2.94 3.84 -13.38
N VAL A 136 -2.83 3.84 -14.72
CA VAL A 136 -1.80 3.09 -15.45
C VAL A 136 -0.38 3.47 -15.03
N LYS A 137 -0.13 4.77 -14.80
CA LYS A 137 1.18 5.25 -14.28
C LYS A 137 1.46 4.76 -12.86
N ILE A 138 0.46 4.79 -11.99
CA ILE A 138 0.57 4.32 -10.60
C ILE A 138 0.96 2.85 -10.57
N HIS A 139 0.30 1.97 -11.34
CA HIS A 139 0.67 0.55 -11.42
C HIS A 139 2.09 0.35 -11.93
N SER A 140 2.52 1.11 -12.95
CA SER A 140 3.91 1.06 -13.42
C SER A 140 4.92 1.45 -12.33
N TYR A 141 4.60 2.45 -11.49
CA TYR A 141 5.44 2.84 -10.36
C TYR A 141 5.42 1.80 -9.24
N GLU A 142 4.28 1.16 -8.98
CA GLU A 142 4.17 0.08 -8.00
C GLU A 142 5.04 -1.12 -8.39
N GLU A 143 4.96 -1.58 -9.64
CA GLU A 143 5.84 -2.64 -10.18
C GLU A 143 7.33 -2.27 -10.05
N HIS A 144 7.68 -1.01 -10.34
CA HIS A 144 9.06 -0.52 -10.18
C HIS A 144 9.50 -0.52 -8.71
N MET A 145 8.63 -0.08 -7.81
CA MET A 145 8.90 -0.04 -6.35
C MET A 145 9.02 -1.42 -5.72
N GLN A 146 8.28 -2.42 -6.24
CA GLN A 146 8.42 -3.80 -5.78
C GLN A 146 9.85 -4.32 -6.00
N LYS A 147 10.45 -3.99 -7.17
CA LYS A 147 11.84 -4.35 -7.52
C LYS A 147 12.87 -3.43 -6.85
N HIS A 148 12.63 -2.11 -6.84
CA HIS A 148 13.58 -1.09 -6.42
C HIS A 148 13.13 -0.32 -5.17
N ARG A 149 13.08 -0.99 -4.02
CA ARG A 149 12.53 -0.41 -2.76
C ARG A 149 13.29 0.80 -2.19
N LYS A 150 14.56 0.99 -2.58
CA LYS A 150 15.42 2.06 -2.04
C LYS A 150 15.29 3.38 -2.79
N ASP A 151 14.72 3.37 -3.99
CA ASP A 151 14.56 4.55 -4.83
C ASP A 151 13.51 5.50 -4.26
N LYS A 152 13.96 6.67 -3.77
CA LYS A 152 13.10 7.66 -3.12
C LYS A 152 12.44 8.60 -4.12
N ALA A 153 13.03 8.80 -5.30
CA ALA A 153 12.48 9.67 -6.32
C ALA A 153 11.18 9.07 -6.86
N HIS A 154 11.20 7.79 -7.23
CA HIS A 154 10.01 7.09 -7.71
C HIS A 154 8.96 6.91 -6.61
N LYS A 155 9.36 6.68 -5.36
CA LYS A 155 8.41 6.68 -4.23
C LYS A 155 7.69 8.03 -4.10
N ARG A 156 8.41 9.15 -4.24
CA ARG A 156 7.81 10.49 -4.23
C ARG A 156 6.84 10.66 -5.40
N TYR A 157 7.21 10.26 -6.62
CA TYR A 157 6.32 10.36 -7.78
C TYR A 157 5.04 9.53 -7.59
N LEU A 158 5.16 8.31 -7.06
CA LEU A 158 4.02 7.46 -6.75
C LEU A 158 3.04 8.16 -5.77
N LEU A 159 3.54 8.69 -4.66
CA LEU A 159 2.71 9.41 -3.68
C LEU A 159 2.02 10.63 -4.30
N MET A 160 2.77 11.43 -5.07
CA MET A 160 2.20 12.60 -5.76
C MET A 160 1.11 12.21 -6.77
N SER A 161 1.31 11.12 -7.53
CA SER A 161 0.30 10.63 -8.48
C SER A 161 -0.94 10.09 -7.78
N LEU A 162 -0.80 9.43 -6.63
CA LEU A 162 -1.93 8.98 -5.80
C LEU A 162 -2.76 10.18 -5.30
N ASP A 163 -2.10 11.21 -4.78
CA ASP A 163 -2.76 12.43 -4.30
C ASP A 163 -3.45 13.18 -5.45
N GLN A 164 -2.79 13.26 -6.62
CA GLN A 164 -3.38 13.84 -7.82
C GLN A 164 -4.63 13.08 -8.25
N ARG A 165 -4.57 11.74 -8.32
CA ARG A 165 -5.73 10.89 -8.65
C ARG A 165 -6.86 11.10 -7.65
N LYS A 166 -6.56 11.15 -6.35
CA LYS A 166 -7.56 11.41 -5.30
C LYS A 166 -8.26 12.76 -5.46
N ARG A 167 -7.51 13.81 -5.83
CA ARG A 167 -8.08 15.13 -6.14
C ARG A 167 -9.00 15.08 -7.36
N MET A 168 -8.60 14.35 -8.41
CA MET A 168 -9.43 14.20 -9.60
C MET A 168 -10.71 13.42 -9.35
N LEU A 169 -10.65 12.34 -8.55
CA LEU A 169 -11.83 11.59 -8.12
C LEU A 169 -12.78 12.44 -7.27
N LYS A 170 -12.24 13.30 -6.40
CA LYS A 170 -13.05 14.27 -5.65
C LYS A 170 -13.82 15.20 -6.60
N ASN A 171 -13.12 15.79 -7.57
CA ASN A 171 -13.76 16.69 -8.54
C ASN A 171 -14.83 15.94 -9.37
N LEU A 172 -14.52 14.73 -9.81
CA LEU A 172 -15.45 13.93 -10.62
C LEU A 172 -16.72 13.59 -9.81
N ARG A 173 -16.58 13.24 -8.52
CA ARG A 173 -17.70 13.04 -7.60
C ARG A 173 -18.56 14.29 -7.42
N GLU A 174 -17.97 15.48 -7.43
CA GLU A 174 -18.70 16.75 -7.31
C GLU A 174 -19.42 17.14 -8.60
N THR A 175 -18.90 16.75 -9.77
CA THR A 175 -19.49 17.06 -11.07
C THR A 175 -20.53 16.03 -11.53
N ASN A 176 -20.16 14.75 -11.61
CA ASN A 176 -20.97 13.68 -12.20
C ASN A 176 -20.82 12.40 -11.35
N TYR A 177 -21.84 12.07 -10.56
CA TYR A 177 -21.77 10.95 -9.63
C TYR A 177 -21.84 9.57 -10.30
N ASP A 178 -22.66 9.40 -11.33
CA ASP A 178 -22.84 8.10 -12.01
C ASP A 178 -21.53 7.62 -12.65
N VAL A 179 -20.83 8.54 -13.31
CA VAL A 179 -19.52 8.30 -13.90
C VAL A 179 -18.49 7.98 -12.83
N PHE A 180 -18.55 8.65 -11.67
CA PHE A 180 -17.66 8.41 -10.55
C PHE A 180 -17.79 6.98 -10.03
N GLU A 181 -19.03 6.52 -9.83
CA GLU A 181 -19.30 5.16 -9.38
C GLU A 181 -18.81 4.12 -10.39
N LYS A 182 -19.13 4.32 -11.69
CA LYS A 182 -18.64 3.46 -12.77
C LYS A 182 -17.12 3.38 -12.78
N THR A 183 -16.44 4.53 -12.73
CA THR A 183 -14.97 4.61 -12.76
C THR A 183 -14.34 3.91 -11.54
N CYS A 184 -14.92 4.07 -10.35
CA CYS A 184 -14.42 3.40 -9.14
C CYS A 184 -14.60 1.88 -9.21
N LYS A 185 -15.74 1.42 -9.74
CA LYS A 185 -16.03 -0.02 -9.89
C LYS A 185 -15.08 -0.69 -10.89
N GLU A 186 -14.93 -0.11 -12.07
CA GLU A 186 -14.09 -0.70 -13.14
C GLU A 186 -12.59 -0.66 -12.80
N LEU A 187 -12.10 0.40 -12.16
CA LEU A 187 -10.71 0.49 -11.72
C LEU A 187 -10.43 -0.21 -10.38
N GLY A 188 -11.46 -0.74 -9.72
CA GLY A 188 -11.32 -1.35 -8.38
C GLY A 188 -10.83 -0.39 -7.31
N ILE A 189 -11.17 0.90 -7.42
CA ILE A 189 -10.70 1.95 -6.49
C ILE A 189 -11.76 2.20 -5.42
N GLU A 190 -11.37 2.01 -4.15
CA GLU A 190 -12.20 2.41 -3.01
C GLU A 190 -11.95 3.89 -2.66
N TYR A 191 -12.99 4.73 -2.75
CA TYR A 191 -12.88 6.13 -2.37
C TYR A 191 -13.07 6.33 -0.86
N THR A 192 -11.98 6.63 -0.17
CA THR A 192 -12.02 6.97 1.26
C THR A 192 -11.99 8.49 1.49
N PHE A 193 -12.91 8.99 2.31
CA PHE A 193 -12.91 10.38 2.75
C PHE A 193 -11.63 10.73 3.51
N THR A 194 -11.13 11.95 3.34
CA THR A 194 -9.99 12.45 4.12
C THR A 194 -10.43 12.69 5.57
N PRO A 195 -9.67 12.23 6.58
CA PRO A 195 -9.98 12.52 7.97
C PRO A 195 -9.88 14.03 8.23
N LEU A 196 -10.73 14.54 9.11
CA LEU A 196 -10.76 15.97 9.46
C LEU A 196 -9.47 16.46 10.11
N TYR A 197 -8.80 15.60 10.88
CA TYR A 197 -7.59 15.95 11.62
C TYR A 197 -6.50 14.89 11.43
N ASN A 198 -5.36 15.30 10.88
CA ASN A 198 -4.18 14.45 10.73
C ASN A 198 -3.31 14.49 11.99
N ARG A 199 -3.79 13.91 13.11
CA ARG A 199 -3.04 13.82 14.37
C ARG A 199 -2.20 12.55 14.40
N LYS A 200 -0.92 12.67 14.75
CA LYS A 200 -0.04 11.51 14.94
C LYS A 200 -0.47 10.72 16.18
N ALA A 201 -0.77 9.44 16.01
CA ALA A 201 -1.10 8.55 17.11
C ALA A 201 0.18 8.08 17.83
N HIS A 202 0.57 8.78 18.91
CA HIS A 202 1.66 8.34 19.78
C HIS A 202 1.19 7.30 20.80
N ARG A 203 2.14 6.51 21.34
CA ARG A 203 1.85 5.38 22.24
C ARG A 203 0.88 5.70 23.37
N ARG A 204 1.07 6.85 24.04
CA ARG A 204 0.18 7.31 25.13
C ARG A 204 -1.26 7.54 24.66
N LEU A 205 -1.46 8.17 23.51
CA LEU A 205 -2.80 8.42 22.97
C LEU A 205 -3.48 7.13 22.55
N VAL A 206 -2.74 6.18 21.96
CA VAL A 206 -3.27 4.87 21.58
C VAL A 206 -3.72 4.09 22.82
N ALA A 207 -2.87 3.97 23.84
CA ALA A 207 -3.19 3.28 25.09
C ALA A 207 -4.39 3.92 25.81
N LYS A 208 -4.41 5.26 25.90
CA LYS A 208 -5.54 5.99 26.50
C LYS A 208 -6.83 5.74 25.73
N ARG A 209 -6.80 5.82 24.39
CA ARG A 209 -7.98 5.53 23.56
C ARG A 209 -8.47 4.09 23.73
N ALA A 210 -7.56 3.12 23.75
CA ALA A 210 -7.92 1.71 23.93
C ALA A 210 -8.60 1.47 25.29
N LEU A 211 -8.06 2.05 26.36
CA LEU A 211 -8.69 2.01 27.68
C LEU A 211 -10.08 2.63 27.66
N CYS A 212 -10.23 3.83 27.08
CA CYS A 212 -11.52 4.50 26.97
C CYS A 212 -12.57 3.75 26.13
N PHE A 213 -12.17 2.81 25.27
CA PHE A 213 -13.11 1.95 24.53
C PHE A 213 -13.49 0.68 25.28
N GLN A 214 -12.68 0.24 26.26
CA GLN A 214 -12.92 -0.96 27.06
C GLN A 214 -13.75 -0.68 28.31
N VAL A 215 -13.65 0.54 28.85
CA VAL A 215 -14.46 1.05 29.97
C VAL A 215 -15.83 1.48 29.43
#